data_AF-A0A2G5EPM2-F1
#
_entry.id   AF-A0A2G5EPM2-F1
#
_cell.length_a   1.000
_cell.length_b   1.000
_cell.length_c   1.000
_cell.angle_alpha   90.00
_cell.angle_beta   90.00
_cell.angle_gamma   90.00
#
_symmetry.space_group_name_H-M   'P 1'
#
loop_
_entity.id
_entity.type
_entity.pdbx_description
1 polymer ?
#
loop_
_entity_poly.entity_id
_entity_poly.type
_entity_poly.pdbx_seq_one_letter_code
_entity_poly.pdbx_strand_id
1 'polypeptide(L)'
;MGKSGEEEEEEEQEGLSVHSPCQAPPSSASSLPKEQSQIDLELKLLEALEIYPPNKLQGIHRHFILYGLMEYLRRSFDRHFSSDEVLQLLDRFYNLEMLPDEEEMDILNQEEVFSLPQTFYTKEES
;
A
#
# COMPACT_ATOMS: atom_id res chain seq x y z
N MET A 1 0.18 -34.03 -71.65
CA MET A 1 0.09 -34.94 -70.49
C MET A 1 0.23 -34.10 -69.23
N GLY A 2 -0.65 -34.29 -68.25
CA GLY A 2 -0.55 -33.68 -66.92
C GLY A 2 -1.90 -33.27 -66.35
N LYS A 3 -2.73 -34.26 -66.00
CA LYS A 3 -3.99 -34.11 -65.25
C LYS A 3 -3.86 -34.99 -64.00
N SER A 4 -4.07 -34.44 -62.83
CA SER A 4 -4.28 -35.13 -61.54
C SER A 4 -4.81 -34.06 -60.59
N GLY A 5 -5.97 -34.16 -59.94
CA GLY A 5 -6.74 -35.33 -59.52
C GLY A 5 -6.97 -35.17 -58.02
N GLU A 6 -8.23 -34.95 -57.60
CA GLU A 6 -8.70 -34.74 -56.22
C GLU A 6 -8.77 -36.05 -55.39
N GLU A 7 -9.17 -35.88 -54.11
CA GLU A 7 -9.78 -36.82 -53.13
C GLU A 7 -8.80 -37.53 -52.14
N GLU A 8 -8.90 -37.23 -50.82
CA GLU A 8 -9.64 -37.96 -49.74
C GLU A 8 -8.83 -39.19 -49.27
N GLU A 9 -8.79 -39.67 -48.03
CA GLU A 9 -9.34 -39.42 -46.70
C GLU A 9 -8.54 -40.34 -45.72
N GLU A 10 -8.66 -40.11 -44.41
CA GLU A 10 -8.57 -41.13 -43.33
C GLU A 10 -7.23 -41.87 -43.06
N GLU A 11 -6.59 -41.60 -41.93
CA GLU A 11 -6.60 -42.40 -40.68
C GLU A 11 -5.38 -43.32 -40.55
N GLU A 12 -4.40 -42.88 -39.76
CA GLU A 12 -3.61 -43.79 -38.92
C GLU A 12 -3.60 -43.21 -37.49
N GLN A 13 -4.53 -43.71 -36.68
CA GLN A 13 -4.44 -43.68 -35.23
C GLN A 13 -3.28 -44.60 -34.81
N GLU A 14 -2.46 -44.16 -33.85
CA GLU A 14 -1.88 -44.97 -32.74
C GLU A 14 -0.65 -44.25 -32.16
N GLY A 15 -0.89 -43.40 -31.17
CA GLY A 15 0.14 -42.67 -30.46
C GLY A 15 -0.32 -42.34 -29.05
N LEU A 16 -0.48 -43.39 -28.25
CA LEU A 16 -0.84 -43.37 -26.84
C LEU A 16 0.11 -42.41 -26.08
N SER A 17 -0.34 -41.21 -25.77
CA SER A 17 0.23 -40.40 -24.70
C SER A 17 -0.91 -39.97 -23.79
N VAL A 18 -1.20 -40.92 -22.89
CA VAL A 18 -2.02 -40.78 -21.69
C VAL A 18 -1.78 -39.43 -21.03
N HIS A 19 -2.86 -38.66 -20.94
CA HIS A 19 -3.09 -37.52 -20.06
C HIS A 19 -2.04 -37.35 -18.95
N SER A 20 -1.22 -36.30 -19.05
CA SER A 20 -0.64 -35.67 -17.86
C SER A 20 -1.75 -34.86 -17.17
N PRO A 21 -2.27 -35.26 -16.00
CA PRO A 21 -3.24 -34.46 -15.26
C PRO A 21 -2.48 -33.41 -14.44
N CYS A 22 -1.87 -32.46 -15.14
CA CYS A 22 -1.34 -31.23 -14.55
C CYS A 22 -1.74 -30.04 -15.41
N GLN A 23 -3.01 -30.00 -15.82
CA GLN A 23 -3.62 -28.71 -16.11
C GLN A 23 -4.03 -28.15 -14.75
N ALA A 24 -3.11 -27.38 -14.15
CA ALA A 24 -3.48 -26.51 -13.05
C ALA A 24 -4.73 -25.72 -13.47
N PRO A 25 -5.70 -25.49 -12.57
CA PRO A 25 -6.84 -24.63 -12.87
C PRO A 25 -6.31 -23.34 -13.48
N PRO A 26 -7.04 -22.66 -14.41
CA PRO A 26 -6.63 -21.33 -14.84
C PRO A 26 -6.45 -20.49 -13.58
N SER A 27 -5.19 -20.32 -13.19
CA SER A 27 -4.84 -19.71 -11.92
C SER A 27 -5.46 -18.33 -11.90
N SER A 28 -5.95 -17.95 -10.74
CA SER A 28 -6.41 -16.61 -10.35
C SER A 28 -5.33 -15.51 -10.48
N ALA A 29 -4.37 -15.66 -11.40
CA ALA A 29 -3.23 -14.77 -11.65
C ALA A 29 -3.59 -13.51 -12.47
N SER A 30 -4.87 -13.30 -12.78
CA SER A 30 -5.34 -12.11 -13.51
C SER A 30 -5.38 -10.83 -12.66
N SER A 31 -5.20 -10.91 -11.34
CA SER A 31 -5.22 -9.76 -10.42
C SER A 31 -3.84 -9.17 -10.08
N LEU A 32 -2.75 -9.88 -10.37
CA LEU A 32 -1.37 -9.49 -10.05
C LEU A 32 -0.97 -8.06 -10.49
N PRO A 33 -1.31 -7.57 -11.71
CA PRO A 33 -0.91 -6.23 -12.14
C PRO A 33 -1.57 -5.11 -11.32
N LYS A 34 -2.81 -5.34 -10.86
CA LYS A 34 -3.58 -4.35 -10.09
C LYS A 34 -3.07 -4.22 -8.66
N GLU A 35 -2.74 -5.36 -8.05
CA GLU A 35 -2.17 -5.39 -6.71
C GLU A 35 -0.78 -4.75 -6.68
N GLN A 36 0.07 -5.03 -7.67
CA GLN A 36 1.39 -4.39 -7.79
C GLN A 36 1.27 -2.87 -7.92
N SER A 37 0.34 -2.37 -8.76
CA SER A 37 0.13 -0.93 -8.92
C SER A 37 -0.33 -0.22 -7.64
N GLN A 38 -1.07 -0.94 -6.80
CA GLN A 38 -1.54 -0.42 -5.52
C GLN A 38 -0.41 -0.36 -4.48
N ILE A 39 0.44 -1.39 -4.43
CA ILE A 39 1.62 -1.41 -3.56
C ILE A 39 2.58 -0.26 -3.95
N ASP A 40 2.80 -0.03 -5.23
CA ASP A 40 3.68 1.04 -5.70
C ASP A 40 3.13 2.43 -5.29
N LEU A 41 1.80 2.61 -5.37
CA LEU A 41 1.13 3.82 -4.92
C LEU A 41 1.29 4.04 -3.41
N GLU A 42 1.11 2.99 -2.63
CA GLU A 42 1.28 2.98 -1.18
C GLU A 42 2.71 3.32 -0.76
N LEU A 43 3.71 2.69 -1.38
CA LEU A 43 5.13 2.98 -1.14
C LEU A 43 5.46 4.44 -1.47
N LYS A 44 4.93 4.96 -2.58
CA LYS A 44 5.13 6.37 -2.95
C LYS A 44 4.46 7.35 -2.00
N LEU A 45 3.30 7.00 -1.43
CA LEU A 45 2.69 7.81 -0.38
C LEU A 45 3.59 7.83 0.87
N LEU A 46 4.09 6.68 1.32
CA LEU A 46 4.95 6.60 2.50
C LEU A 46 6.24 7.41 2.33
N GLU A 47 6.83 7.41 1.13
CA GLU A 47 7.99 8.27 0.80
C GLU A 47 7.63 9.76 0.92
N ALA A 48 6.45 10.16 0.43
CA ALA A 48 6.00 11.55 0.50
C ALA A 48 5.81 12.05 1.94
N LEU A 49 5.49 11.17 2.89
CA LEU A 49 5.26 11.52 4.29
C LEU A 49 6.53 11.98 5.02
N GLU A 50 7.73 11.72 4.48
CA GLU A 50 8.97 12.30 5.01
C GLU A 50 8.99 13.84 4.84
N ILE A 51 8.36 14.33 3.77
CA ILE A 51 8.26 15.76 3.44
C ILE A 51 6.98 16.36 4.01
N TYR A 52 5.90 15.57 4.03
CA TYR A 52 4.55 15.98 4.40
C TYR A 52 4.09 15.22 5.64
N PRO A 53 4.49 15.67 6.85
CA PRO A 53 4.32 14.86 8.05
C PRO A 53 2.83 14.69 8.41
N PRO A 54 2.40 13.47 8.80
CA PRO A 54 0.98 13.17 8.99
C PRO A 54 0.37 13.86 10.21
N ASN A 55 1.13 14.19 11.26
CA ASN A 55 0.64 14.99 12.40
C ASN A 55 0.11 16.38 11.98
N LYS A 56 0.58 16.92 10.86
CA LYS A 56 0.10 18.18 10.26
C LYS A 56 -1.17 18.02 9.43
N LEU A 57 -1.76 16.83 9.37
CA LEU A 57 -3.08 16.61 8.77
C LEU A 57 -4.23 17.14 9.63
N GLN A 58 -3.97 17.53 10.88
CA GLN A 58 -4.93 18.20 11.74
C GLN A 58 -4.88 19.74 11.57
N GLY A 59 -6.05 20.38 11.72
CA GLY A 59 -6.17 21.84 11.70
C GLY A 59 -5.88 22.50 10.34
N ILE A 60 -5.30 23.70 10.38
CA ILE A 60 -5.13 24.57 9.20
C ILE A 60 -4.10 24.04 8.19
N HIS A 61 -3.14 23.24 8.65
CA HIS A 61 -2.05 22.70 7.82
C HIS A 61 -2.54 21.61 6.87
N ARG A 62 -3.66 20.97 7.20
CA ARG A 62 -4.28 19.90 6.42
C ARG A 62 -4.37 20.21 4.92
N HIS A 63 -4.79 21.43 4.57
CA HIS A 63 -4.93 21.83 3.16
C HIS A 63 -3.59 21.83 2.41
N PHE A 64 -2.53 22.34 3.04
CA PHE A 64 -1.19 22.39 2.44
C PHE A 64 -0.59 21.00 2.30
N ILE A 65 -0.74 20.17 3.34
CA ILE A 65 -0.28 18.78 3.34
C ILE A 65 -0.99 17.97 2.25
N LEU A 66 -2.32 18.02 2.21
CA LEU A 66 -3.09 17.30 1.18
C LEU A 66 -2.75 17.77 -0.23
N TYR A 67 -2.61 19.07 -0.45
CA TYR A 67 -2.20 19.59 -1.75
C TYR A 67 -0.79 19.10 -2.14
N GLY A 68 0.15 19.14 -1.20
CA GLY A 68 1.50 18.63 -1.42
C GLY A 68 1.55 17.14 -1.77
N LEU A 69 0.78 16.32 -1.05
CA LEU A 69 0.64 14.88 -1.32
C LEU A 69 0.01 14.62 -2.69
N MET A 70 -1.08 15.33 -3.04
CA MET A 70 -1.70 15.22 -4.35
C MET A 70 -0.73 15.59 -5.48
N GLU A 71 0.05 16.65 -5.33
CA GLU A 71 1.06 17.08 -6.30
C GLU A 71 2.22 16.08 -6.43
N TYR A 72 2.71 15.54 -5.31
CA TYR A 72 3.78 14.55 -5.29
C TYR A 72 3.35 13.27 -6.01
N LEU A 73 2.16 12.76 -5.70
CA LEU A 73 1.62 11.57 -6.33
C LEU A 73 1.31 11.81 -7.81
N ARG A 74 0.77 12.99 -8.18
CA ARG A 74 0.55 13.35 -9.58
C ARG A 74 1.84 13.30 -10.40
N ARG A 75 2.94 13.82 -9.87
CA ARG A 75 4.25 13.78 -10.54
C ARG A 75 4.81 12.36 -10.65
N SER A 76 4.48 11.49 -9.70
CA SER A 76 4.98 10.12 -9.66
C SER A 76 4.21 9.19 -10.62
N PHE A 77 2.91 9.42 -10.81
CA PHE A 77 2.01 8.52 -11.56
C PHE A 77 1.39 9.16 -12.82
N ASP A 78 1.72 10.41 -13.12
CA ASP A 78 1.14 11.19 -14.23
C ASP A 78 -0.40 11.19 -14.26
N ARG A 79 -0.99 11.27 -13.06
CA ARG A 79 -2.44 11.16 -12.86
C ARG A 79 -2.92 12.12 -11.79
N HIS A 80 -4.09 12.72 -11.98
CA HIS A 80 -4.73 13.54 -10.95
C HIS A 80 -5.25 12.69 -9.79
N PHE A 81 -4.98 13.15 -8.57
CA PHE A 81 -5.52 12.61 -7.33
C PHE A 81 -6.50 13.61 -6.74
N SER A 82 -7.60 13.10 -6.18
CA SER A 82 -8.52 13.89 -5.38
C SER A 82 -8.10 13.89 -3.91
N SER A 83 -8.58 14.86 -3.13
CA SER A 83 -8.32 14.88 -1.68
C SER A 83 -8.85 13.63 -1.00
N ASP A 84 -10.05 13.18 -1.40
CA ASP A 84 -10.69 12.00 -0.80
C ASP A 84 -9.92 10.72 -1.10
N GLU A 85 -9.36 10.60 -2.30
CA GLU A 85 -8.52 9.46 -2.67
C GLU A 85 -7.24 9.40 -1.82
N VAL A 86 -6.56 10.53 -1.64
CA VAL A 86 -5.35 10.60 -0.80
C VAL A 86 -5.69 10.29 0.66
N LEU A 87 -6.82 10.79 1.16
CA LEU A 87 -7.28 10.51 2.52
C LEU A 87 -7.59 9.03 2.74
N GLN A 88 -8.26 8.37 1.79
CA GLN A 88 -8.52 6.93 1.85
C GLN A 88 -7.23 6.11 1.82
N LEU A 89 -6.23 6.56 1.06
CA LEU A 89 -4.93 5.90 1.03
C LEU A 89 -4.20 6.04 2.36
N LEU A 90 -4.24 7.23 2.98
CA LEU A 90 -3.67 7.49 4.30
C LEU A 90 -4.35 6.68 5.41
N ASP A 91 -5.68 6.54 5.35
CA ASP A 91 -6.48 5.79 6.31
C ASP A 91 -6.11 4.30 6.39
N ARG A 92 -5.46 3.75 5.35
CA ARG A 92 -4.92 2.38 5.36
C ARG A 92 -3.71 2.20 6.27
N PHE A 93 -2.98 3.28 6.55
CA PHE A 93 -1.74 3.27 7.35
C PHE A 93 -1.92 3.93 8.72
N TYR A 94 -2.72 4.98 8.79
CA TYR A 94 -2.90 5.80 9.98
C TYR A 94 -4.37 5.86 10.35
N ASN A 95 -4.65 5.71 11.63
CA ASN A 95 -5.93 6.16 12.16
C ASN A 95 -5.89 7.69 12.25
N LEU A 96 -6.46 8.36 11.24
CA LEU A 96 -6.40 9.82 11.10
C LEU A 96 -7.07 10.57 12.26
N GLU A 97 -8.01 9.93 12.96
CA GLU A 97 -8.69 10.51 14.13
C GLU A 97 -7.82 10.53 15.39
N MET A 98 -6.81 9.65 15.48
CA MET A 98 -5.92 9.57 16.64
C MET A 98 -4.51 10.11 16.35
N LEU A 99 -4.36 10.94 15.33
CA LEU A 99 -3.08 11.59 15.08
C LEU A 99 -2.83 12.62 16.19
N PRO A 100 -1.72 12.50 16.94
CA PRO A 100 -1.40 13.47 17.98
C PRO A 100 -1.18 14.83 17.33
N ASP A 101 -1.69 15.87 17.97
CA ASP A 101 -1.35 17.23 17.56
C ASP A 101 0.10 17.59 17.95
N GLU A 102 0.57 18.78 17.56
CA GLU A 102 1.94 19.20 17.90
C GLU A 102 2.17 19.31 19.41
N GLU A 103 1.19 19.79 20.17
CA GLU A 103 1.33 19.95 21.62
C GLU A 103 1.40 18.59 22.32
N GLU A 104 0.59 17.62 21.88
CA GLU A 104 0.65 16.23 22.35
C GLU A 104 1.98 15.56 21.98
N MET A 105 2.49 15.79 20.77
CA MET A 105 3.81 15.28 20.38
C MET A 105 4.94 15.87 21.23
N ASP A 106 4.88 17.16 21.57
CA ASP A 106 5.86 17.79 22.43
C ASP A 106 5.83 17.20 23.85
N ILE A 107 4.65 16.87 24.38
CA ILE A 107 4.51 16.17 25.67
C ILE A 107 5.11 14.78 25.61
N LEU A 108 4.84 14.00 24.55
CA LEU A 108 5.36 12.64 24.39
C LEU A 108 6.89 12.58 24.23
N ASN A 109 7.50 13.65 23.74
CA ASN A 109 8.95 13.73 23.52
C ASN A 109 9.72 14.26 24.75
N GLN A 110 9.06 14.57 25.87
CA GLN A 110 9.76 15.02 27.08
C GLN A 110 10.61 13.90 27.68
N GLU A 111 11.94 14.09 27.68
CA GLU A 111 12.87 13.21 28.37
C GLU A 111 12.84 13.51 29.89
N GLU A 112 11.98 12.78 30.62
CA GLU A 112 11.99 12.84 32.08
C GLU A 112 13.00 11.84 32.67
N VAL A 113 13.83 12.32 33.61
CA VAL A 113 14.68 11.43 34.42
C VAL A 113 13.77 10.64 35.36
N PHE A 114 13.68 9.33 35.14
CA PHE A 114 12.91 8.44 36.01
C PHE A 114 13.37 8.58 37.45
N SER A 115 12.48 9.06 38.31
CA SER A 115 12.68 9.14 39.75
C SER A 115 11.42 8.62 40.45
N LEU A 116 11.60 8.00 41.63
CA LEU A 116 10.46 7.52 42.38
C LEU A 116 9.65 8.71 42.92
N PRO A 117 8.32 8.60 43.04
CA PRO A 117 7.52 9.63 43.69
C PRO A 117 8.06 9.93 45.10
N GLN A 118 8.00 11.21 45.52
CA GLN A 118 8.54 11.66 46.80
C GLN A 118 8.00 10.86 48.01
N THR A 119 6.81 10.28 47.88
CA THR A 119 6.17 9.40 48.87
C THR A 119 6.90 8.08 49.12
N PHE A 120 7.80 7.66 48.22
CA PHE A 120 8.62 6.45 48.41
C PHE A 120 9.81 6.69 49.35
N TYR A 121 10.30 7.93 49.45
CA TYR A 121 11.47 8.25 50.27
C TYR A 121 11.13 8.54 51.75
N THR A 122 9.85 8.70 52.07
CA THR A 122 9.38 9.11 53.41
C THR A 122 9.14 7.94 54.36
N LYS A 123 9.36 6.68 53.94
CA LYS A 123 8.97 5.49 54.71
C LYS A 123 10.09 4.85 55.54
N GLU A 124 11.31 5.41 55.57
CA GLU A 124 12.49 4.81 56.22
C GLU A 124 13.07 5.64 57.38
N GLU A 125 12.24 6.35 58.14
CA GLU A 125 12.65 6.93 59.43
C GLU A 125 11.57 6.68 60.50
N SER A 126 11.67 5.54 61.20
CA SER A 126 11.03 5.29 62.51
C SER A 126 11.77 4.17 63.23
#